data_AF-V6TZZ0-F1
#
_entry.id   AF-V6TZZ0-F1
#
_cell.length_a   1.000
_cell.length_b   1.000
_cell.length_c   1.000
_cell.angle_alpha   90.00
_cell.angle_beta   90.00
_cell.angle_gamma   90.00
#
_symmetry.space_group_name_H-M   'P 1'
#
loop_
_entity.id
_entity.type
_entity.pdbx_description
1 polymer ?
#
loop_
_entity_poly.entity_id
_entity_poly.type
_entity_poly.pdbx_seq_one_letter_code
_entity_poly.pdbx_strand_id
1 'polypeptide(L)'
;VLLAIYLAVGALAAVCKDESQTSTCAQCETVGTTEVCAECQTGGKVPIDGVCVDKNEATGKCKTASGGVINTEKACGQCGASYFLHKGGCYKKGQQPGQTICTDTSSTQGHCKVCTSGYFSNPAATDNTKESCIACGNTTDDTTNNNKGAQNCATCTVEGAGTTGKTAKCISIANPSRET
;
A
#
# COMPACT_ATOMS: atom_id res chain seq x y z
N VAL A 1 33.29 -24.08 15.53
CA VAL A 1 32.69 -23.83 14.19
C VAL A 1 31.56 -22.85 14.39
N LEU A 2 31.80 -21.58 14.10
CA LEU A 2 30.86 -20.49 14.30
C LEU A 2 29.87 -20.50 13.12
N LEU A 3 28.63 -20.98 13.33
CA LEU A 3 27.58 -20.89 12.32
C LEU A 3 27.20 -19.42 12.16
N ALA A 4 27.71 -18.79 11.12
CA ALA A 4 27.19 -17.52 10.64
C ALA A 4 25.79 -17.76 10.05
N ILE A 5 24.76 -17.50 10.85
CA ILE A 5 23.38 -17.42 10.36
C ILE A 5 23.30 -16.12 9.57
N TYR A 6 23.47 -16.21 8.25
CA TYR A 6 23.13 -15.14 7.33
C TYR A 6 21.61 -14.94 7.35
N LEU A 7 21.14 -14.04 8.22
CA LEU A 7 19.79 -13.50 8.10
C LEU A 7 19.78 -12.62 6.85
N ALA A 8 19.33 -13.20 5.73
CA ALA A 8 18.89 -12.43 4.60
C ALA A 8 17.72 -11.55 5.08
N VAL A 9 17.98 -10.26 5.27
CA VAL A 9 16.93 -9.25 5.49
C VAL A 9 16.28 -8.99 4.12
N GLY A 10 15.57 -10.00 3.60
CA GLY A 10 14.46 -9.73 2.69
C GLY A 10 13.40 -9.04 3.53
N ALA A 11 12.87 -7.90 3.08
CA ALA A 11 11.88 -7.13 3.81
C ALA A 11 10.78 -8.07 4.35
N LEU A 12 10.81 -8.35 5.65
CA LEU A 12 9.71 -9.04 6.29
C LEU A 12 8.53 -8.08 6.13
N ALA A 13 7.50 -8.47 5.40
CA ALA A 13 6.20 -7.89 5.66
C ALA A 13 5.97 -7.91 7.16
N ALA A 14 5.48 -6.79 7.69
CA ALA A 14 5.33 -6.68 9.13
C ALA A 14 4.40 -7.80 9.58
N VAL A 15 4.88 -8.61 10.52
CA VAL A 15 4.04 -9.57 11.22
C VAL A 15 2.90 -8.77 11.83
N CYS A 16 1.67 -9.13 11.52
CA CYS A 16 0.48 -8.52 12.10
C CYS A 16 0.57 -8.58 13.63
N LYS A 17 0.33 -7.45 14.28
CA LYS A 17 0.43 -7.31 15.74
C LYS A 17 -0.94 -7.18 16.38
N ASP A 18 -1.91 -6.67 15.64
CA ASP A 18 -3.30 -6.58 16.09
C ASP A 18 -3.91 -7.98 16.10
N GLU A 19 -4.45 -8.38 17.25
CA GLU A 19 -5.09 -9.69 17.44
C GLU A 19 -6.19 -9.95 16.39
N SER A 20 -6.91 -8.90 15.97
CA SER A 20 -7.94 -8.99 14.93
C SER A 20 -7.39 -9.37 13.54
N GLN A 21 -6.14 -9.02 13.26
CA GLN A 21 -5.49 -9.26 11.97
C GLN A 21 -4.65 -10.55 11.98
N THR A 22 -4.07 -10.94 13.12
CA THR A 22 -3.12 -12.07 13.23
C THR A 22 -3.61 -13.43 12.71
N SER A 23 -4.92 -13.65 12.62
CA SER A 23 -5.52 -14.90 12.11
C SER A 23 -6.09 -14.79 10.70
N THR A 24 -6.21 -13.59 10.15
CA THR A 24 -6.92 -13.33 8.88
C THR A 24 -6.02 -12.72 7.81
N CYS A 25 -4.99 -11.99 8.23
CA CYS A 25 -4.08 -11.28 7.36
C CYS A 25 -2.72 -11.98 7.29
N ALA A 26 -2.23 -12.21 6.08
CA ALA A 26 -0.90 -12.75 5.85
C ALA A 26 0.17 -11.67 5.97
N GLN A 27 -0.11 -10.45 5.48
CA GLN A 27 0.86 -9.35 5.39
C GLN A 27 0.23 -8.06 5.90
N CYS A 28 0.71 -7.54 7.02
CA CYS A 28 0.21 -6.30 7.59
C CYS A 28 1.13 -5.11 7.30
N GLU A 29 0.54 -3.93 7.34
CA GLU A 29 1.23 -2.65 7.24
C GLU A 29 0.62 -1.63 8.19
N THR A 30 1.26 -0.46 8.28
CA THR A 30 0.76 0.64 9.10
C THR A 30 0.43 1.84 8.22
N VAL A 31 -0.83 2.30 8.28
CA VAL A 31 -1.30 3.51 7.61
C VAL A 31 -1.62 4.53 8.70
N GLY A 32 -0.79 5.57 8.80
CA GLY A 32 -0.81 6.49 9.95
C GLY A 32 -0.50 5.75 11.24
N THR A 33 -1.52 5.53 12.07
CA THR A 33 -1.42 4.77 13.33
C THR A 33 -2.21 3.46 13.29
N THR A 34 -2.84 3.13 12.17
CA THR A 34 -3.73 1.98 12.03
C THR A 34 -3.00 0.83 11.37
N GLU A 35 -3.02 -0.35 11.99
CA GLU A 35 -2.58 -1.58 11.33
C GLU A 35 -3.63 -2.03 10.32
N VAL A 36 -3.21 -2.25 9.08
CA VAL A 36 -4.07 -2.63 7.95
C VAL A 36 -3.52 -3.87 7.28
N CYS A 37 -4.41 -4.68 6.71
CA CYS A 37 -4.03 -5.83 5.92
C CYS A 37 -3.72 -5.45 4.46
N ALA A 38 -2.57 -5.90 3.95
CA ALA A 38 -2.16 -5.76 2.56
C ALA A 38 -2.40 -7.05 1.74
N GLU A 39 -2.41 -8.21 2.40
CA GLU A 39 -2.71 -9.50 1.77
C GLU A 39 -3.40 -10.44 2.76
N CYS A 40 -4.54 -11.01 2.37
CA CYS A 40 -5.29 -11.94 3.19
C CYS A 40 -4.71 -13.35 3.20
N GLN A 41 -4.88 -14.07 4.31
CA GLN A 41 -4.37 -15.43 4.42
C GLN A 41 -5.14 -16.43 3.53
N THR A 42 -6.46 -16.28 3.49
CA THR A 42 -7.38 -17.17 2.77
C THR A 42 -7.65 -16.67 1.34
N GLY A 43 -7.49 -17.55 0.35
CA GLY A 43 -7.86 -17.23 -1.03
C GLY A 43 -9.35 -16.96 -1.18
N GLY A 44 -9.72 -15.99 -2.01
CA GLY A 44 -11.10 -15.51 -2.14
C GLY A 44 -11.49 -14.48 -1.08
N LYS A 45 -10.55 -14.07 -0.23
CA LYS A 45 -10.68 -12.88 0.62
C LYS A 45 -9.66 -11.84 0.19
N VAL A 46 -10.05 -10.57 0.22
CA VAL A 46 -9.21 -9.45 -0.21
C VAL A 46 -9.32 -8.26 0.74
N PRO A 47 -8.28 -7.42 0.89
CA PRO A 47 -8.33 -6.29 1.79
C PRO A 47 -9.18 -5.14 1.21
N ILE A 48 -10.22 -4.78 1.95
CA ILE A 48 -11.00 -3.57 1.74
C ILE A 48 -10.85 -2.71 2.99
N ASP A 49 -10.38 -1.47 2.82
CA ASP A 49 -10.13 -0.55 3.93
C ASP A 49 -9.24 -1.16 5.04
N GLY A 50 -8.31 -2.03 4.64
CA GLY A 50 -7.37 -2.71 5.55
C GLY A 50 -7.91 -3.95 6.25
N VAL A 51 -9.13 -4.40 5.93
CA VAL A 51 -9.75 -5.59 6.52
C VAL A 51 -10.00 -6.65 5.45
N CYS A 52 -9.68 -7.91 5.76
CA CYS A 52 -9.96 -9.04 4.88
C CYS A 52 -11.45 -9.37 4.83
N VAL A 53 -12.07 -9.12 3.67
CA VAL A 53 -13.48 -9.43 3.42
C VAL A 53 -13.62 -10.52 2.35
N ASP A 54 -14.75 -11.23 2.37
CA ASP A 54 -15.07 -12.26 1.36
C ASP A 54 -15.31 -11.64 -0.02
N LYS A 55 -15.04 -12.40 -1.09
CA LYS A 55 -15.28 -11.98 -2.49
C LYS A 55 -16.67 -11.39 -2.74
N ASN A 56 -17.71 -11.88 -2.05
CA ASN A 56 -19.07 -11.36 -2.21
C ASN A 56 -19.17 -9.92 -1.69
N GLU A 57 -18.55 -9.61 -0.56
CA GLU A 57 -18.51 -8.27 0.03
C GLU A 57 -17.57 -7.32 -0.73
N ALA A 58 -16.56 -7.88 -1.39
CA ALA A 58 -15.61 -7.15 -2.25
C ALA A 58 -16.20 -6.76 -3.62
N THR A 59 -17.39 -7.27 -3.98
CA THR A 59 -18.04 -7.02 -5.28
C THR A 59 -18.13 -5.52 -5.58
N GLY A 60 -17.57 -5.12 -6.72
CA GLY A 60 -17.58 -3.72 -7.17
C GLY A 60 -16.55 -2.82 -6.49
N LYS A 61 -15.90 -3.28 -5.41
CA LYS A 61 -14.83 -2.55 -4.69
C LYS A 61 -13.44 -2.99 -5.14
N CYS A 62 -13.27 -4.28 -5.40
CA CYS A 62 -12.01 -4.91 -5.73
C CYS A 62 -12.16 -5.92 -6.87
N LYS A 63 -11.13 -5.98 -7.72
CA LYS A 63 -11.04 -6.84 -8.90
C LYS A 63 -9.62 -7.38 -9.04
N THR A 64 -9.47 -8.40 -9.88
CA THR A 64 -8.14 -8.85 -10.33
C THR A 64 -7.47 -7.73 -11.14
N ALA A 65 -6.15 -7.83 -11.35
CA ALA A 65 -5.40 -6.85 -12.13
C ALA A 65 -5.90 -6.74 -13.59
N SER A 66 -6.51 -7.80 -14.11
CA SER A 66 -7.13 -7.84 -15.45
C SER A 66 -8.59 -7.40 -15.45
N GLY A 67 -9.11 -6.85 -14.34
CA GLY A 67 -10.49 -6.38 -14.21
C GLY A 67 -11.56 -7.47 -14.00
N GLY A 68 -11.14 -8.72 -13.81
CA GLY A 68 -12.02 -9.85 -13.50
C GLY A 68 -12.50 -9.88 -12.04
N VAL A 69 -13.48 -10.72 -11.75
CA VAL A 69 -13.99 -10.97 -10.39
C VAL A 69 -12.96 -11.71 -9.52
N ILE A 70 -13.00 -11.45 -8.22
CA ILE A 70 -12.18 -12.16 -7.22
C ILE A 70 -12.70 -13.58 -7.04
N ASN A 71 -11.81 -14.58 -7.12
CA ASN A 71 -12.10 -15.98 -6.87
C ASN A 71 -11.18 -16.58 -5.81
N THR A 72 -9.88 -16.59 -6.08
CA THR A 72 -8.86 -17.20 -5.23
C THR A 72 -7.79 -16.20 -4.81
N GLU A 73 -7.85 -14.97 -5.34
CA GLU A 73 -6.94 -13.89 -5.01
C GLU A 73 -7.04 -13.56 -3.53
N LYS A 74 -5.90 -13.10 -3.00
CA LYS A 74 -5.70 -12.71 -1.59
C LYS A 74 -5.53 -11.21 -1.42
N ALA A 75 -5.38 -10.50 -2.53
CA ALA A 75 -5.19 -9.07 -2.62
C ALA A 75 -5.91 -8.54 -3.87
N CYS A 76 -6.18 -7.26 -3.88
CA CYS A 76 -6.74 -6.53 -5.00
C CYS A 76 -5.68 -6.20 -6.03
N GLY A 77 -5.99 -6.46 -7.31
CA GLY A 77 -5.19 -5.98 -8.43
C GLY A 77 -5.72 -4.69 -9.05
N GLN A 78 -7.00 -4.38 -8.82
CA GLN A 78 -7.64 -3.16 -9.31
C GLN A 78 -8.79 -2.76 -8.38
N CYS A 79 -8.99 -1.45 -8.20
CA CYS A 79 -10.08 -0.92 -7.38
C CYS A 79 -11.26 -0.36 -8.19
N GLY A 80 -12.43 -0.49 -7.57
CA GLY A 80 -13.71 0.02 -8.05
C GLY A 80 -13.84 1.53 -7.98
N ALA A 81 -15.03 2.02 -8.37
CA ALA A 81 -15.39 3.42 -8.21
C ALA A 81 -15.34 3.83 -6.73
N SER A 82 -14.87 5.05 -6.43
CA SER A 82 -14.66 5.57 -5.06
C SER A 82 -13.54 4.91 -4.24
N TYR A 83 -12.81 3.93 -4.79
CA TYR A 83 -11.65 3.32 -4.12
C TYR A 83 -10.37 3.59 -4.92
N PHE A 84 -9.22 3.55 -4.24
CA PHE A 84 -7.91 3.58 -4.88
C PHE A 84 -7.06 2.41 -4.37
N LEU A 85 -6.11 1.99 -5.21
CA LEU A 85 -5.22 0.87 -4.90
C LEU A 85 -4.04 1.36 -4.08
N HIS A 86 -3.78 0.70 -2.96
CA HIS A 86 -2.57 0.86 -2.17
C HIS A 86 -2.13 -0.53 -1.67
N LYS A 87 -0.98 -0.99 -2.13
CA LYS A 87 -0.31 -2.22 -1.67
C LYS A 87 -1.24 -3.43 -1.52
N GLY A 88 -1.97 -3.75 -2.57
CA GLY A 88 -2.87 -4.92 -2.60
C GLY A 88 -4.22 -4.72 -1.90
N GLY A 89 -4.47 -3.58 -1.26
CA GLY A 89 -5.78 -3.23 -0.70
C GLY A 89 -6.51 -2.16 -1.51
N CYS A 90 -7.84 -2.20 -1.48
CA CYS A 90 -8.67 -1.11 -1.98
C CYS A 90 -9.20 -0.26 -0.83
N TYR A 91 -8.84 1.03 -0.86
CA TYR A 91 -9.16 1.98 0.20
C TYR A 91 -10.13 3.04 -0.30
N LYS A 92 -11.16 3.33 0.49
CA LYS A 92 -12.21 4.26 0.13
C LYS A 92 -11.71 5.71 0.19
N LYS A 93 -11.93 6.43 -0.90
CA LYS A 93 -11.69 7.88 -0.98
C LYS A 93 -12.62 8.60 -0.01
N GLY A 94 -12.11 9.62 0.67
CA GLY A 94 -12.90 10.39 1.63
C GLY A 94 -13.30 9.63 2.91
N GLN A 95 -12.74 8.45 3.22
CA GLN A 95 -12.98 7.76 4.50
C GLN A 95 -11.69 7.15 5.06
N GLN A 96 -11.60 7.02 6.39
CA GLN A 96 -10.47 6.31 7.01
C GLN A 96 -10.58 4.79 6.77
N PRO A 97 -9.45 4.09 6.61
CA PRO A 97 -8.09 4.62 6.66
C PRO A 97 -7.60 5.27 5.36
N GLY A 98 -8.36 5.18 4.25
CA GLY A 98 -7.97 5.71 2.94
C GLY A 98 -7.60 7.21 2.93
N GLN A 99 -8.30 8.04 3.72
CA GLN A 99 -8.02 9.48 3.84
C GLN A 99 -6.62 9.80 4.39
N THR A 100 -6.02 8.86 5.14
CA THR A 100 -4.65 9.00 5.65
C THR A 100 -3.62 8.94 4.52
N ILE A 101 -3.95 8.28 3.41
CA ILE A 101 -3.08 8.10 2.23
C ILE A 101 -3.44 9.11 1.12
N CYS A 102 -4.74 9.33 0.92
CA CYS A 102 -5.31 10.04 -0.21
C CYS A 102 -6.28 11.12 0.24
N THR A 103 -6.09 12.37 -0.19
CA THR A 103 -7.01 13.47 0.14
C THR A 103 -8.21 13.56 -0.81
N ASP A 104 -8.22 12.81 -1.91
CA ASP A 104 -9.35 12.80 -2.85
C ASP A 104 -10.64 12.28 -2.19
N THR A 105 -11.76 12.87 -2.59
CA THR A 105 -13.12 12.43 -2.24
C THR A 105 -13.94 12.03 -3.46
N SER A 106 -13.34 11.97 -4.65
CA SER A 106 -14.03 11.62 -5.90
C SER A 106 -14.64 10.23 -5.82
N SER A 107 -15.87 10.08 -6.31
CA SER A 107 -16.52 8.78 -6.48
C SER A 107 -16.14 8.08 -7.80
N THR A 108 -15.37 8.75 -8.67
CA THR A 108 -14.94 8.16 -9.94
C THR A 108 -13.87 7.08 -9.72
N GLN A 109 -13.91 6.06 -10.57
CA GLN A 109 -12.87 5.04 -10.62
C GLN A 109 -11.55 5.67 -11.09
N GLY A 110 -10.45 5.27 -10.48
CA GLY A 110 -9.10 5.75 -10.80
C GLY A 110 -8.21 5.82 -9.57
N HIS A 111 -6.92 6.04 -9.79
CA HIS A 111 -5.96 6.32 -8.72
C HIS A 111 -6.35 7.56 -7.90
N CYS A 112 -5.69 7.69 -6.75
CA CYS A 112 -5.66 8.93 -5.98
C CYS A 112 -4.87 10.01 -6.73
N LYS A 113 -5.47 11.16 -6.99
CA LYS A 113 -4.84 12.32 -7.65
C LYS A 113 -3.97 13.11 -6.69
N VAL A 114 -4.41 13.28 -5.45
CA VAL A 114 -3.68 14.05 -4.44
C VAL A 114 -3.42 13.19 -3.21
N CYS A 115 -2.16 12.82 -3.03
CA CYS A 115 -1.70 12.07 -1.86
C CYS A 115 -1.56 12.98 -0.64
N THR A 116 -1.80 12.43 0.54
CA THR A 116 -1.61 13.12 1.83
C THR A 116 -0.12 13.38 2.08
N SER A 117 0.20 14.41 2.87
CA SER A 117 1.57 14.66 3.33
C SER A 117 2.20 13.41 3.95
N GLY A 118 3.44 13.12 3.58
CA GLY A 118 4.14 11.88 3.91
C GLY A 118 3.96 10.74 2.91
N TYR A 119 3.18 10.98 1.86
CA TYR A 119 3.12 10.16 0.66
C TYR A 119 3.44 11.02 -0.57
N PHE A 120 3.92 10.38 -1.63
CA PHE A 120 4.05 10.99 -2.94
C PHE A 120 3.22 10.22 -3.97
N SER A 121 2.73 10.91 -4.99
CA SER A 121 2.01 10.29 -6.11
C SER A 121 2.95 9.36 -6.87
N ASN A 122 2.60 8.08 -6.96
CA ASN A 122 3.35 7.13 -7.76
C ASN A 122 3.31 7.56 -9.24
N PRO A 123 4.45 7.86 -9.88
CA PRO A 123 4.47 8.30 -11.28
C PRO A 123 3.88 7.26 -12.25
N ALA A 124 3.84 5.98 -11.86
CA ALA A 124 3.21 4.92 -12.64
C ALA A 124 1.68 4.85 -12.50
N ALA A 125 1.08 5.55 -11.54
CA ALA A 125 -0.36 5.52 -11.30
C ALA A 125 -1.11 6.36 -12.35
N THR A 126 -1.20 5.85 -13.57
CA THR A 126 -1.97 6.45 -14.66
C THR A 126 -3.39 5.89 -14.76
N ASP A 127 -3.62 4.70 -14.19
CA ASP A 127 -4.91 4.01 -14.12
C ASP A 127 -5.25 3.58 -12.67
N ASN A 128 -6.03 2.51 -12.48
CA ASN A 128 -6.46 1.97 -11.18
C ASN A 128 -5.88 0.58 -10.86
N THR A 129 -4.88 0.13 -11.62
CA THR A 129 -4.17 -1.14 -11.45
C THR A 129 -2.83 -0.97 -10.73
N LYS A 130 -2.44 0.27 -10.46
CA LYS A 130 -1.18 0.65 -9.82
C LYS A 130 -1.42 1.32 -8.47
N GLU A 131 -0.48 1.10 -7.55
CA GLU A 131 -0.46 1.79 -6.27
C GLU A 131 -0.46 3.30 -6.50
N SER A 132 -1.42 4.01 -5.92
CA SER A 132 -1.61 5.44 -6.21
C SER A 132 -0.60 6.34 -5.51
N CYS A 133 -0.35 6.06 -4.24
CA CYS A 133 0.47 6.87 -3.36
C CYS A 133 1.45 5.96 -2.63
N ILE A 134 2.73 6.31 -2.67
CA ILE A 134 3.80 5.58 -1.99
C ILE A 134 4.24 6.41 -0.79
N ALA A 135 4.36 5.77 0.37
CA ALA A 135 4.84 6.44 1.58
C ALA A 135 6.29 6.91 1.39
N CYS A 136 6.61 8.13 1.83
CA CYS A 136 7.94 8.72 1.69
C CYS A 136 9.03 7.89 2.37
N GLY A 137 8.70 7.19 3.45
CA GLY A 137 9.60 6.30 4.19
C GLY A 137 9.68 4.87 3.65
N ASN A 138 8.86 4.49 2.67
CA ASN A 138 8.80 3.10 2.19
C ASN A 138 9.98 2.81 1.25
N THR A 139 11.01 2.11 1.74
CA THR A 139 12.18 1.74 0.94
C THR A 139 11.99 0.49 0.08
N THR A 140 10.84 -0.17 0.19
CA THR A 140 10.50 -1.31 -0.66
C THR A 140 9.90 -0.81 -1.97
N ASP A 141 10.46 -1.31 -3.06
CA ASP A 141 10.00 -1.06 -4.43
C ASP A 141 8.52 -1.44 -4.61
N ASP A 142 7.76 -0.63 -5.33
CA ASP A 142 6.44 -1.03 -5.81
C ASP A 142 6.57 -2.25 -6.74
N THR A 143 5.58 -3.13 -6.71
CA THR A 143 5.68 -4.48 -7.31
C THR A 143 5.89 -4.51 -8.82
N THR A 144 5.72 -3.39 -9.53
CA THR A 144 5.83 -3.38 -11.00
C THR A 144 6.70 -2.29 -11.60
N ASN A 145 7.04 -1.22 -10.88
CA ASN A 145 7.76 -0.08 -11.47
C ASN A 145 9.03 0.28 -10.70
N ASN A 146 9.37 -0.44 -9.63
CA ASN A 146 10.52 -0.19 -8.78
C ASN A 146 10.57 1.25 -8.23
N ASN A 147 9.39 1.84 -8.01
CA ASN A 147 9.25 3.15 -7.39
C ASN A 147 9.20 2.99 -5.86
N LYS A 148 9.93 3.82 -5.13
CA LYS A 148 10.02 3.77 -3.67
C LYS A 148 10.27 5.13 -3.04
N GLY A 149 10.05 5.20 -1.74
CA GLY A 149 10.50 6.27 -0.87
C GLY A 149 11.99 6.19 -0.53
N ALA A 150 12.39 7.03 0.44
CA ALA A 150 13.73 7.07 1.01
C ALA A 150 13.68 6.67 2.49
N GLN A 151 14.77 6.07 2.97
CA GLN A 151 14.87 5.63 4.37
C GLN A 151 14.67 6.81 5.33
N ASN A 152 13.95 6.58 6.44
CA ASN A 152 13.71 7.54 7.51
C ASN A 152 13.11 8.87 7.03
N CYS A 153 12.33 8.85 5.94
CA CYS A 153 11.79 10.07 5.35
C CYS A 153 10.34 10.33 5.76
N ALA A 154 10.08 11.50 6.34
CA ALA A 154 8.74 11.97 6.70
C ALA A 154 8.03 12.67 5.55
N THR A 155 8.73 13.51 4.78
CA THR A 155 8.17 14.17 3.60
C THR A 155 9.17 14.15 2.46
N CYS A 156 8.66 14.03 1.23
CA CYS A 156 9.50 13.78 0.06
C CYS A 156 8.88 14.38 -1.21
N THR A 157 9.71 14.51 -2.25
CA THR A 157 9.29 14.81 -3.63
C THR A 157 9.80 13.73 -4.57
N VAL A 158 9.19 13.66 -5.76
CA VAL A 158 9.75 12.91 -6.88
C VAL A 158 10.12 13.91 -7.98
N GLU A 159 11.34 13.80 -8.49
CA GLU A 159 11.88 14.66 -9.54
C GLU A 159 12.19 13.82 -10.80
N GLY A 160 12.19 14.50 -11.96
CA GLY A 160 12.58 13.92 -13.25
C GLY A 160 11.46 13.17 -13.99
N ALA A 161 11.62 13.06 -15.32
CA ALA A 161 10.64 12.42 -16.21
C ALA A 161 10.65 10.89 -16.11
N GLY A 162 9.53 10.25 -16.45
CA GLY A 162 9.37 8.78 -16.50
C GLY A 162 8.64 8.18 -15.29
N THR A 163 8.23 6.92 -15.41
CA THR A 163 7.29 6.26 -14.48
C THR A 163 7.91 5.13 -13.66
N THR A 164 9.19 4.82 -13.84
CA THR A 164 9.84 3.60 -13.33
C THR A 164 11.18 3.93 -12.68
N GLY A 165 11.57 3.17 -11.66
CA GLY A 165 12.85 3.26 -10.96
C GLY A 165 13.01 4.53 -10.12
N LYS A 166 11.90 5.17 -9.75
CA LYS A 166 11.91 6.44 -9.03
C LYS A 166 12.12 6.22 -7.54
N THR A 167 13.17 6.82 -7.00
CA THR A 167 13.36 6.93 -5.56
C THR A 167 13.02 8.36 -5.15
N ALA A 168 12.12 8.52 -4.18
CA ALA A 168 11.75 9.83 -3.71
C ALA A 168 12.94 10.54 -3.05
N LYS A 169 13.07 11.83 -3.30
CA LYS A 169 14.03 12.71 -2.65
C LYS A 169 13.47 13.15 -1.31
N CYS A 170 14.21 12.89 -0.24
CA CYS A 170 13.75 13.26 1.08
C CYS A 170 13.87 14.77 1.33
N ILE A 171 12.82 15.37 1.88
CA ILE A 171 12.75 16.79 2.25
C ILE A 171 12.89 16.93 3.77
N SER A 172 12.24 16.05 4.53
CA SER A 172 12.36 16.03 5.99
C SER A 172 12.39 14.60 6.52
N ILE A 173 13.14 14.40 7.60
CA ILE A 173 13.29 13.10 8.25
C ILE A 173 12.16 12.81 9.23
N ALA A 174 11.77 11.55 9.34
CA ALA A 174 10.83 11.06 10.33
C ALA A 174 11.55 10.97 11.69
N ASN A 175 11.29 11.96 12.55
CA ASN A 175 11.63 12.02 13.97
C ASN A 175 13.12 11.73 14.32
N PRO A 176 13.97 12.74 14.56
CA PRO A 176 15.42 12.58 14.78
C PRO A 176 15.83 11.88 16.10
N SER A 177 14.90 11.34 16.88
CA SER A 177 15.12 10.96 18.29
C SER A 177 15.34 9.46 18.54
N ARG A 178 15.59 8.65 17.52
CA ARG A 178 15.89 7.21 17.68
C ARG A 178 17.17 6.76 17.00
N GLU A 179 18.23 7.55 17.15
CA GLU A 179 19.60 7.03 17.13
C GLU A 179 20.16 7.16 18.56
N THR A 180 20.08 6.07 19.32
CA THR A 180 20.86 5.81 20.53
C THR A 180 21.45 4.42 20.40
#